data_AF-A0A6P8ILZ0-F1
#
_entry.id   AF-A0A6P8ILZ0-F1
#
_cell.length_a   1.000
_cell.length_b   1.000
_cell.length_c   1.000
_cell.angle_alpha   90.00
_cell.angle_beta   90.00
_cell.angle_gamma   90.00
#
_symmetry.space_group_name_H-M   'P 1'
#
loop_
_entity.id
_entity.type
_entity.pdbx_description
1 polymer ?
#
loop_
_entity_poly.entity_id
_entity_poly.type
_entity_poly.pdbx_seq_one_letter_code
_entity_poly.pdbx_strand_id
1 'polypeptide(L)'
;MVKISDYDCIGFDLDHTVIQYKLSNLYTLTYKFLTTFLVKEKGYDASLLDSSLEDHKDFILRGLILDADKGNLIKLDKHGCILRASHGTTPMSDKEILDCYGEKRKFLLFEELKSSMIKRHRHISSFRIFETFFDLPAALVAAKLVDVIDAKSGRPEKYTFWPDIMEAFILNFSPSSFTGIEILNY
;
A
#
# COMPACT_ATOMS: atom_id res chain seq x y z
N MET A 1 27.98 19.31 -8.17
CA MET A 1 27.91 18.99 -6.74
C MET A 1 27.24 20.16 -6.05
N VAL A 2 26.20 19.93 -5.25
CA VAL A 2 25.47 21.00 -4.55
C VAL A 2 26.34 21.51 -3.38
N LYS A 3 26.48 22.83 -3.22
CA LYS A 3 27.17 23.45 -2.08
C LYS A 3 26.15 24.17 -1.20
N ILE A 4 26.11 23.83 0.08
CA ILE A 4 25.14 24.41 1.04
C ILE A 4 25.35 25.93 1.19
N SER A 5 26.60 26.40 1.04
CA SER A 5 26.96 27.83 1.10
C SER A 5 26.28 28.72 0.07
N ASP A 6 25.73 28.13 -1.00
CA ASP A 6 25.15 28.87 -2.11
C ASP A 6 23.66 29.21 -1.86
N TYR A 7 23.12 28.88 -0.67
CA TYR A 7 21.70 29.04 -0.33
C TYR A 7 21.52 29.78 1.00
N ASP A 8 20.67 30.82 1.01
CA ASP A 8 20.34 31.61 2.21
C ASP A 8 19.33 30.92 3.13
N CYS A 9 18.54 29.98 2.59
CA CYS A 9 17.46 29.30 3.30
C CYS A 9 17.53 27.80 3.04
N ILE A 10 17.26 27.00 4.08
CA ILE A 10 17.12 25.55 4.00
C ILE A 10 15.76 25.18 4.58
N GLY A 11 14.88 24.63 3.75
CA GLY A 11 13.59 24.09 4.18
C GLY A 11 13.73 22.62 4.56
N PHE A 12 13.12 22.24 5.67
CA PHE A 12 13.01 20.84 6.09
C PHE A 12 11.56 20.42 6.02
N ASP A 13 11.32 19.20 5.52
CA ASP A 13 10.06 18.52 5.77
C ASP A 13 9.91 18.26 7.28
N LEU A 14 8.67 18.22 7.78
CA LEU A 14 8.42 18.01 9.20
C LEU A 14 8.46 16.53 9.53
N ASP A 15 7.56 15.78 8.89
CA ASP A 15 7.24 14.41 9.25
C ASP A 15 8.32 13.44 8.75
N HIS A 16 8.84 12.63 9.67
CA HIS A 16 9.96 11.72 9.44
C HIS A 16 11.24 12.37 8.90
N THR A 17 11.34 13.71 8.94
CA THR A 17 12.56 14.46 8.63
C THR A 17 13.04 15.21 9.88
N VAL A 18 12.26 16.17 10.40
CA VAL A 18 12.55 16.84 11.68
C VAL A 18 11.97 16.05 12.85
N ILE A 19 10.72 15.60 12.73
CA ILE A 19 10.01 14.84 13.77
C ILE A 19 9.98 13.37 13.36
N GLN A 20 10.51 12.49 14.20
CA GLN A 20 10.50 11.06 13.96
C GLN A 20 9.41 10.36 14.80
N TYR A 21 8.45 9.74 14.12
CA TYR A 21 7.42 8.94 14.77
C TYR A 21 7.93 7.52 15.10
N LYS A 22 7.37 6.93 16.14
CA LYS A 22 7.50 5.49 16.39
C LYS A 22 6.71 4.73 15.33
N LEU A 23 7.41 4.09 14.38
CA LEU A 23 6.79 3.41 13.25
C LEU A 23 5.79 2.32 13.67
N SER A 24 6.09 1.57 14.73
CA SER A 24 5.16 0.57 15.28
C SER A 24 3.79 1.16 15.61
N ASN A 25 3.77 2.35 16.23
CA ASN A 25 2.55 3.01 16.66
C ASN A 25 1.80 3.60 15.46
N LEU A 26 2.53 4.28 14.56
CA LEU A 26 1.97 4.83 13.33
C LEU A 26 1.33 3.71 12.49
N TYR A 27 2.06 2.62 12.26
CA TYR A 27 1.60 1.52 11.43
C TYR A 27 0.38 0.84 12.03
N THR A 28 0.42 0.57 13.35
CA THR A 28 -0.72 -0.03 14.05
C THR A 28 -1.95 0.86 13.97
N LEU A 29 -1.80 2.17 14.19
CA LEU A 29 -2.91 3.12 14.14
C LEU A 29 -3.52 3.20 12.73
N THR A 30 -2.67 3.37 11.72
CA THR A 30 -3.13 3.42 10.32
C THR A 30 -3.78 2.11 9.90
N TYR A 31 -3.18 0.96 10.22
CA TYR A 31 -3.75 -0.35 9.91
C TYR A 31 -5.14 -0.52 10.52
N LYS A 32 -5.27 -0.27 11.83
CA LYS A 32 -6.55 -0.37 12.55
C LYS A 32 -7.61 0.56 11.97
N PHE A 33 -7.25 1.80 11.65
CA PHE A 33 -8.19 2.75 11.05
C PHE A 33 -8.70 2.23 9.70
N LEU A 34 -7.79 1.82 8.81
CA LEU A 34 -8.14 1.35 7.47
C LEU A 34 -9.03 0.11 7.52
N THR A 35 -8.66 -0.92 8.29
CA THR A 35 -9.47 -2.15 8.39
C THR A 35 -10.83 -1.89 9.05
N THR A 36 -10.88 -1.03 10.09
CA THR A 36 -12.14 -0.65 10.73
C THR A 36 -13.07 0.07 9.76
N PHE A 37 -12.55 1.03 8.99
CA PHE A 37 -13.34 1.75 7.99
C PHE A 37 -13.87 0.80 6.91
N LEU A 38 -13.03 -0.09 6.39
CA LEU A 38 -13.42 -1.06 5.37
C LEU A 38 -14.53 -2.01 5.86
N VAL A 39 -14.47 -2.45 7.12
CA VAL A 39 -15.52 -3.30 7.67
C VAL A 39 -16.80 -2.51 7.96
N LYS A 40 -16.71 -1.35 8.64
CA LYS A 40 -17.89 -0.60 9.10
C LYS A 40 -18.60 0.17 8.00
N GLU A 41 -17.84 0.86 7.15
CA GLU A 41 -18.39 1.79 6.15
C GLU A 41 -18.53 1.14 4.77
N LYS A 42 -17.70 0.14 4.46
CA LYS A 42 -17.68 -0.53 3.14
C LYS A 42 -18.25 -1.95 3.16
N GLY A 43 -18.51 -2.52 4.33
CA GLY A 43 -19.14 -3.84 4.48
C GLY A 43 -18.24 -5.02 4.10
N TYR A 44 -16.91 -4.84 4.11
CA TYR A 44 -15.99 -5.97 3.96
C TYR A 44 -16.07 -6.93 5.15
N ASP A 45 -15.53 -8.14 4.98
CA ASP A 45 -15.61 -9.17 6.01
C ASP A 45 -14.92 -8.78 7.32
N ALA A 46 -15.55 -9.12 8.44
CA ALA A 46 -15.03 -8.82 9.77
C ALA A 46 -13.69 -9.52 10.07
N SER A 47 -13.35 -10.63 9.38
CA SER A 47 -12.05 -11.30 9.54
C SER A 47 -10.84 -10.42 9.19
N LEU A 48 -11.03 -9.30 8.48
CA LEU A 48 -9.98 -8.28 8.32
C LEU A 48 -9.50 -7.71 9.65
N LEU A 49 -10.33 -7.73 10.69
CA LEU A 49 -10.00 -7.24 12.03
C LEU A 49 -9.28 -8.29 12.88
N ASP A 50 -9.34 -9.57 12.53
CA ASP A 50 -8.76 -10.67 13.32
C ASP A 50 -7.23 -10.72 13.23
N SER A 51 -6.66 -10.07 12.22
CA SER A 51 -5.23 -10.04 11.97
C SER A 51 -4.57 -8.79 12.55
N SER A 52 -3.39 -8.98 13.15
CA SER A 52 -2.57 -7.85 13.59
C SER A 52 -1.48 -7.53 12.56
N LEU A 53 -1.07 -6.27 12.51
CA LEU A 53 0.10 -5.87 11.73
C LEU A 53 1.39 -6.54 12.23
N GLU A 54 1.43 -6.92 13.51
CA GLU A 54 2.60 -7.53 14.15
C GLU A 54 2.92 -8.91 13.55
N ASP A 55 1.91 -9.65 13.12
CA ASP A 55 2.05 -10.98 12.49
C ASP A 55 2.66 -10.90 11.08
N HIS A 56 2.74 -9.69 10.51
CA HIS A 56 3.11 -9.44 9.13
C HIS A 56 4.17 -8.33 8.97
N LYS A 57 4.98 -8.07 10.00
CA LYS A 57 6.02 -7.03 9.96
C LYS A 57 6.97 -7.16 8.76
N ASP A 58 7.35 -8.39 8.43
CA ASP A 58 8.29 -8.66 7.34
C ASP A 58 7.65 -8.53 5.94
N PHE A 59 6.32 -8.44 5.88
CA PHE A 59 5.59 -8.24 4.63
C PHE A 59 5.67 -6.77 4.15
N ILE A 60 5.70 -5.83 5.10
CA ILE A 60 5.60 -4.40 4.81
C ILE A 60 6.98 -3.86 4.43
N LEU A 61 7.20 -3.70 3.12
CA LEU A 61 8.48 -3.23 2.57
C LEU A 61 8.31 -1.98 1.71
N ARG A 62 9.23 -1.02 1.86
CA ARG A 62 9.26 0.18 1.02
C ARG A 62 9.52 -0.17 -0.44
N GLY A 63 8.78 0.48 -1.33
CA GLY A 63 8.84 0.29 -2.78
C GLY A 63 8.22 -1.03 -3.23
N LEU A 64 7.24 -1.55 -2.49
CA LEU A 64 6.30 -2.53 -3.03
C LEU A 64 5.32 -1.83 -3.97
N ILE A 65 4.85 -2.58 -4.97
CA ILE A 65 3.85 -2.13 -5.91
C ILE A 65 2.65 -3.06 -5.81
N LEU A 66 1.47 -2.52 -5.59
CA LEU A 66 0.21 -3.24 -5.80
C LEU A 66 -0.13 -3.19 -7.28
N ASP A 67 -0.24 -4.35 -7.92
CA ASP A 67 -1.00 -4.55 -9.15
C ASP A 67 -2.46 -4.77 -8.74
N ALA A 68 -3.22 -3.66 -8.72
CA ALA A 68 -4.55 -3.59 -8.12
C ALA A 68 -5.56 -4.39 -8.92
N ASP A 69 -5.36 -4.52 -10.23
CA ASP A 69 -6.26 -5.31 -11.09
C ASP A 69 -6.13 -6.80 -10.78
N LYS A 70 -4.91 -7.29 -10.46
CA LYS A 70 -4.62 -8.70 -10.22
C LYS A 70 -4.58 -9.13 -8.74
N GLY A 71 -4.63 -8.18 -7.81
CA GLY A 71 -4.51 -8.48 -6.38
C GLY A 71 -3.10 -8.93 -5.98
N ASN A 72 -2.07 -8.52 -6.72
CA ASN A 72 -0.69 -8.93 -6.48
C ASN A 72 0.16 -7.80 -5.90
N LEU A 73 1.04 -8.13 -4.96
CA LEU A 73 2.07 -7.23 -4.46
C LEU A 73 3.40 -7.66 -5.09
N ILE A 74 4.06 -6.76 -5.79
CA ILE A 74 5.27 -7.04 -6.56
C ILE A 74 6.44 -6.16 -6.12
N LYS A 75 7.65 -6.73 -6.17
CA LYS A 75 8.91 -6.03 -6.01
C LYS A 75 9.67 -6.05 -7.31
N LEU A 76 10.04 -4.86 -7.82
CA LEU A 76 10.76 -4.72 -9.08
C LEU A 76 12.23 -4.41 -8.87
N ASP A 77 13.04 -4.77 -9.86
CA ASP A 77 14.37 -4.20 -10.07
C ASP A 77 14.28 -2.85 -10.82
N LYS A 78 15.45 -2.23 -11.04
CA LYS A 78 15.58 -0.95 -11.75
C LYS A 78 15.20 -1.01 -13.24
N HIS A 79 14.98 -2.19 -13.80
CA HIS A 79 14.62 -2.43 -15.20
C HIS A 79 13.17 -2.93 -15.37
N GLY A 80 12.41 -3.01 -14.27
CA GLY A 80 11.01 -3.44 -14.27
C GLY A 80 10.82 -4.96 -14.24
N CYS A 81 11.88 -5.73 -13.96
CA CYS A 81 11.79 -7.17 -13.74
C CYS A 81 11.25 -7.45 -12.34
N ILE A 82 10.30 -8.39 -12.24
CA ILE A 82 9.69 -8.82 -10.99
C ILE A 82 10.69 -9.74 -10.27
N LEU A 83 11.23 -9.23 -9.17
CA LEU A 83 12.13 -9.96 -8.28
C LEU A 83 11.39 -10.91 -7.36
N ARG A 84 10.24 -10.46 -6.85
CA ARG A 84 9.35 -11.20 -5.95
C ARG A 84 7.92 -10.75 -6.15
N ALA A 85 6.96 -11.64 -5.93
CA ALA A 85 5.55 -11.31 -5.91
C ALA A 85 4.83 -12.12 -4.83
N SER A 86 3.71 -11.59 -4.35
CA SER A 86 2.69 -12.33 -3.61
C SER A 86 1.33 -12.08 -4.23
N HIS A 87 0.45 -13.08 -4.14
CA HIS A 87 -0.98 -12.92 -4.39
C HIS A 87 -1.66 -12.84 -3.03
N GLY A 88 -2.27 -11.70 -2.72
CA GLY A 88 -2.59 -11.37 -1.33
C GLY A 88 -1.37 -11.48 -0.43
N THR A 89 -1.50 -12.18 0.71
CA THR A 89 -0.36 -12.43 1.62
C THR A 89 0.48 -13.66 1.26
N THR A 90 0.07 -14.44 0.24
CA THR A 90 0.74 -15.69 -0.14
C THR A 90 1.85 -15.43 -1.17
N PRO A 91 3.13 -15.78 -0.89
CA PRO A 91 4.21 -15.64 -1.85
C PRO A 91 3.95 -16.46 -3.11
N MET A 92 4.22 -15.87 -4.28
CA MET A 92 4.13 -16.56 -5.56
C MET A 92 5.45 -17.27 -5.86
N SER A 93 5.35 -18.48 -6.37
CA SER A 93 6.47 -19.19 -6.99
C SER A 93 6.89 -18.55 -8.30
N ASP A 94 8.12 -18.85 -8.71
CA ASP A 94 8.67 -18.44 -10.00
C ASP A 94 7.76 -18.81 -11.18
N LYS A 95 7.13 -19.98 -11.13
CA LYS A 95 6.19 -20.44 -12.16
C LYS A 95 4.93 -19.56 -12.17
N GLU A 96 4.34 -19.28 -11.02
CA GLU A 96 3.15 -18.42 -10.93
C GLU A 96 3.44 -16.99 -11.41
N ILE A 97 4.64 -16.47 -11.16
CA ILE A 97 5.07 -15.16 -11.67
C ILE A 97 5.13 -15.19 -13.20
N LEU A 98 5.73 -16.23 -13.80
CA LEU A 98 5.83 -16.39 -15.25
C LEU A 98 4.45 -16.56 -15.89
N ASP A 99 3.58 -17.37 -15.30
CA ASP A 99 2.22 -17.58 -15.77
C ASP A 99 1.40 -16.27 -15.72
N CYS A 100 1.62 -15.43 -14.70
CA CYS A 100 0.87 -14.20 -14.50
C CYS A 100 1.42 -13.01 -15.31
N TYR A 101 2.74 -12.87 -15.44
CA TYR A 101 3.43 -11.70 -16.01
C TYR A 101 4.21 -12.01 -17.30
N GLY A 102 4.16 -13.25 -17.77
CA GLY A 102 4.86 -13.74 -18.94
C GLY A 102 6.32 -14.10 -18.70
N GLU A 103 6.91 -14.80 -19.67
CA GLU A 103 8.27 -15.36 -19.62
C GLU A 103 9.37 -14.35 -19.28
N LYS A 104 9.16 -13.07 -19.61
CA LYS A 104 10.15 -12.01 -19.36
C LYS A 104 10.12 -11.50 -17.91
N ARG A 105 9.19 -11.95 -17.06
CA ARG A 105 8.95 -11.45 -15.69
C ARG A 105 8.86 -9.93 -15.62
N LYS A 106 8.32 -9.27 -16.64
CA LYS A 106 8.27 -7.80 -16.69
C LYS A 106 6.92 -7.32 -16.24
N PHE A 107 6.93 -6.31 -15.37
CA PHE A 107 5.71 -5.57 -15.07
C PHE A 107 5.31 -4.70 -16.27
N LEU A 108 4.15 -4.98 -16.86
CA LEU A 108 3.72 -4.34 -18.11
C LEU A 108 3.59 -2.81 -17.97
N LEU A 109 3.18 -2.34 -16.80
CA LEU A 109 2.98 -0.91 -16.53
C LEU A 109 4.26 -0.23 -16.01
N PHE A 110 5.44 -0.84 -16.17
CA PHE A 110 6.69 -0.26 -15.68
C PHE A 110 7.07 1.07 -16.35
N GLU A 111 6.76 1.26 -17.63
CA GLU A 111 6.99 2.55 -18.30
C GLU A 111 6.05 3.64 -17.75
N GLU A 112 4.79 3.29 -17.50
CA GLU A 112 3.82 4.18 -16.85
C GLU A 112 4.22 4.51 -15.42
N LEU A 113 4.70 3.53 -14.66
CA LEU A 113 5.27 3.67 -13.32
C LEU A 113 6.39 4.72 -13.30
N LYS A 114 7.35 4.65 -14.24
CA LYS A 114 8.42 5.67 -14.34
C LYS A 114 7.86 7.06 -14.62
N SER A 115 6.80 7.16 -15.42
CA SER A 115 6.18 8.44 -15.76
C SER A 115 5.31 9.02 -14.62
N SER A 116 4.68 8.17 -13.81
CA SER A 116 3.83 8.57 -12.69
C SER A 116 4.65 9.07 -11.50
N MET A 117 5.87 8.56 -11.32
CA MET A 117 6.87 9.11 -10.39
C MET A 117 7.23 10.58 -10.71
N ILE A 118 7.08 10.99 -11.98
CA ILE A 118 7.37 12.35 -12.44
C ILE A 118 6.12 13.23 -12.39
N LYS A 119 4.93 12.64 -12.55
CA LYS A 119 3.65 13.35 -12.56
C LYS A 119 2.74 12.73 -11.50
N ARG A 120 2.57 13.41 -10.35
CA ARG A 120 1.73 13.07 -9.18
C ARG A 120 0.25 12.80 -9.54
N HIS A 121 -0.02 11.79 -10.37
CA HIS A 121 -1.35 11.44 -10.84
C HIS A 121 -2.09 10.69 -9.74
N ARG A 122 -3.14 11.34 -9.23
CA ARG A 122 -4.09 10.78 -8.26
C ARG A 122 -5.07 9.74 -8.86
N HIS A 123 -4.86 9.30 -10.11
CA HIS A 123 -5.87 8.55 -10.88
C HIS A 123 -5.33 7.36 -11.67
N ILE A 124 -4.32 6.65 -11.17
CA ILE A 124 -3.99 5.33 -11.73
C ILE A 124 -4.70 4.28 -10.87
N SER A 125 -5.74 3.66 -11.44
CA SER A 125 -6.55 2.64 -10.76
C SER A 125 -5.92 1.25 -10.78
N SER A 126 -4.99 0.99 -11.71
CA SER A 126 -4.43 -0.35 -11.96
C SER A 126 -3.22 -0.69 -11.10
N PHE A 127 -2.49 0.31 -10.57
CA PHE A 127 -1.39 0.05 -9.64
C PHE A 127 -1.16 1.15 -8.60
N ARG A 128 -0.51 0.80 -7.49
CA ARG A 128 -0.04 1.72 -6.45
C ARG A 128 1.38 1.39 -6.00
N ILE A 129 2.22 2.40 -5.82
CA ILE A 129 3.52 2.26 -5.15
C ILE A 129 3.39 2.66 -3.68
N PHE A 130 3.99 1.90 -2.78
CA PHE A 130 4.07 2.20 -1.36
C PHE A 130 5.48 2.66 -1.00
N GLU A 131 5.67 3.98 -0.85
CA GLU A 131 7.00 4.58 -0.71
C GLU A 131 7.21 5.34 0.60
N THR A 132 6.12 5.63 1.33
CA THR A 132 6.15 6.46 2.53
C THR A 132 5.91 5.60 3.76
N PHE A 133 6.31 6.08 4.93
CA PHE A 133 5.96 5.39 6.17
C PHE A 133 4.45 5.41 6.45
N PHE A 134 3.70 6.31 5.82
CA PHE A 134 2.26 6.45 6.00
C PHE A 134 1.45 5.42 5.22
N ASP A 135 1.84 5.11 3.98
CA ASP A 135 1.08 4.22 3.10
C ASP A 135 1.47 2.75 3.17
N LEU A 136 2.62 2.45 3.77
CA LEU A 136 3.10 1.07 3.97
C LEU A 136 2.08 0.11 4.62
N PRO A 137 1.34 0.49 5.68
CA PRO A 137 0.30 -0.37 6.24
C PRO A 137 -0.82 -0.72 5.24
N ALA A 138 -1.12 0.17 4.29
CA ALA A 138 -2.15 -0.07 3.27
C ALA A 138 -1.76 -1.19 2.29
N ALA A 139 -0.46 -1.50 2.14
CA ALA A 139 -0.01 -2.65 1.34
C ALA A 139 -0.46 -3.98 1.97
N LEU A 140 -0.35 -4.10 3.29
CA LEU A 140 -0.84 -5.27 4.02
C LEU A 140 -2.36 -5.36 3.98
N VAL A 141 -3.06 -4.23 4.16
CA VAL A 141 -4.54 -4.18 4.07
C VAL A 141 -5.01 -4.65 2.69
N ALA A 142 -4.36 -4.19 1.61
CA ALA A 142 -4.66 -4.64 0.25
C ALA A 142 -4.43 -6.14 0.08
N ALA A 143 -3.30 -6.66 0.58
CA ALA A 143 -2.99 -8.09 0.53
C ALA A 143 -4.02 -8.94 1.27
N LYS A 144 -4.45 -8.51 2.47
CA LYS A 144 -5.48 -9.19 3.26
C LYS A 144 -6.85 -9.16 2.61
N LEU A 145 -7.21 -8.04 1.98
CA LEU A 145 -8.45 -7.94 1.23
C LEU A 145 -8.50 -8.95 0.08
N VAL A 146 -7.38 -9.14 -0.63
CA VAL A 146 -7.27 -10.20 -1.65
C VAL A 146 -7.54 -11.57 -1.04
N ASP A 147 -6.87 -11.91 0.08
CA ASP A 147 -7.07 -13.21 0.75
C ASP A 147 -8.54 -13.44 1.14
N VAL A 148 -9.22 -12.41 1.67
CA VAL A 148 -10.62 -12.47 2.09
C VAL A 148 -11.56 -12.62 0.89
N ILE A 149 -11.33 -11.87 -0.19
CA ILE A 149 -12.13 -11.94 -1.41
C ILE A 149 -12.00 -13.32 -2.04
N ASP A 150 -10.77 -13.83 -2.16
CA ASP A 150 -10.47 -15.16 -2.69
C ASP A 150 -11.16 -16.26 -1.89
N ALA A 151 -11.09 -16.18 -0.56
CA ALA A 151 -11.69 -17.18 0.32
C ALA A 151 -13.23 -17.20 0.21
N LYS A 152 -13.86 -16.05 -0.02
CA LYS A 152 -15.33 -15.93 -0.10
C LYS A 152 -15.91 -16.20 -1.47
N SER A 153 -15.24 -15.74 -2.52
CA SER A 153 -15.81 -15.66 -3.87
C SER A 153 -14.92 -16.28 -4.94
N GLY A 154 -13.76 -16.81 -4.56
CA GLY A 154 -12.72 -17.22 -5.50
C GLY A 154 -12.01 -16.01 -6.11
N ARG A 155 -10.99 -16.29 -6.94
CA ARG A 155 -10.22 -15.27 -7.64
C ARG A 155 -11.07 -14.61 -8.73
N PRO A 156 -11.41 -13.30 -8.63
CA PRO A 156 -12.09 -12.59 -9.69
C PRO A 156 -11.14 -12.35 -10.88
N GLU A 157 -11.70 -12.05 -12.05
CA GLU A 157 -10.92 -11.61 -13.21
C GLU A 157 -10.20 -10.27 -12.95
N LYS A 158 -10.84 -9.40 -12.16
CA LYS A 158 -10.32 -8.08 -11.79
C LYS A 158 -10.80 -7.70 -10.40
N TYR A 159 -9.88 -7.20 -9.55
CA TYR A 159 -10.23 -6.66 -8.25
C TYR A 159 -10.64 -5.18 -8.34
N THR A 160 -11.54 -4.76 -7.46
CA THR A 160 -12.09 -3.39 -7.43
C THR A 160 -12.01 -2.74 -6.04
N PHE A 161 -11.28 -3.33 -5.10
CA PHE A 161 -11.23 -2.85 -3.70
C PHE A 161 -10.32 -1.63 -3.50
N TRP A 162 -9.39 -1.36 -4.43
CA TRP A 162 -8.37 -0.34 -4.22
C TRP A 162 -8.92 1.09 -4.00
N PRO A 163 -9.96 1.54 -4.75
CA PRO A 163 -10.61 2.82 -4.48
C PRO A 163 -11.14 2.96 -3.04
N ASP A 164 -11.65 1.89 -2.43
CA ASP A 164 -12.15 1.92 -1.05
C ASP A 164 -11.02 2.10 -0.03
N ILE A 165 -9.87 1.44 -0.23
CA ILE A 165 -8.68 1.66 0.59
C ILE A 165 -8.20 3.10 0.45
N MET A 166 -8.22 3.65 -0.76
CA MET A 166 -7.83 5.03 -1.01
C MET A 166 -8.72 6.03 -0.30
N GLU A 167 -10.03 5.80 -0.27
CA GLU A 167 -10.98 6.63 0.47
C GLU A 167 -10.69 6.60 1.97
N ALA A 168 -10.51 5.40 2.54
CA ALA A 168 -10.12 5.22 3.94
C ALA A 168 -8.80 5.96 4.24
N PHE A 169 -7.83 5.84 3.34
CA PHE A 169 -6.53 6.50 3.49
C PHE A 169 -6.64 8.03 3.46
N ILE A 170 -7.42 8.59 2.53
CA ILE A 170 -7.65 10.04 2.45
C ILE A 170 -8.33 10.55 3.73
N LEU A 171 -9.30 9.80 4.25
CA LEU A 171 -9.99 10.15 5.50
C LEU A 171 -9.04 10.08 6.71
N ASN A 172 -8.18 9.06 6.81
CA ASN A 172 -7.21 8.92 7.90
C ASN A 172 -6.33 10.17 8.08
N PHE A 173 -6.00 10.85 6.97
CA PHE A 173 -5.16 12.06 6.98
C PHE A 173 -5.95 13.36 6.78
N SER A 174 -7.29 13.31 6.85
CA SER A 174 -8.12 14.51 6.84
C SER A 174 -7.99 15.27 8.18
N PRO A 175 -8.03 16.61 8.19
CA PRO A 175 -7.96 17.39 9.43
C PRO A 175 -8.98 16.97 10.50
N SER A 176 -10.20 16.60 10.06
CA SER A 176 -11.26 16.09 10.93
C SER A 176 -10.87 14.85 11.74
N SER A 177 -9.96 14.03 11.24
CA SER A 177 -9.45 12.85 11.96
C SER A 177 -8.51 13.21 13.11
N PHE A 178 -8.05 14.46 13.18
CA PHE A 178 -7.12 14.96 14.21
C PHE A 178 -7.76 15.97 15.17
N THR A 179 -8.98 16.43 14.92
CA THR A 179 -9.67 17.45 15.74
C THR A 179 -10.39 16.92 16.98
N GLY A 180 -10.41 15.60 17.19
CA GLY A 180 -10.83 14.93 18.43
C GLY A 180 -12.26 15.21 18.91
N ILE A 181 -13.20 14.29 18.61
CA ILE A 181 -14.35 13.88 19.45
C ILE A 181 -14.82 12.51 18.89
N GLU A 182 -14.74 11.46 19.72
CA GLU A 182 -15.28 10.10 19.51
C GLU A 182 -14.73 9.22 18.36
N ILE A 183 -13.41 9.11 18.18
CA ILE A 183 -12.87 7.95 17.46
C ILE A 183 -12.59 6.85 18.49
N LEU A 184 -13.65 6.07 18.76
CA LEU A 184 -13.64 4.72 19.31
C LEU A 184 -12.88 4.57 20.63
N ASN A 185 -13.63 4.39 21.71
CA ASN A 185 -13.13 3.73 22.91
C ASN A 185 -12.53 2.38 22.48
N TYR A 186 -11.20 2.31 22.44
CA TYR A 186 -10.42 1.10 22.23
C TYR A 186 -10.51 0.21 23.48
#